data_AF-A0A392QP27-F1
#
_entry.id   AF-A0A392QP27-F1
#
_cell.length_a   1.000
_cell.length_b   1.000
_cell.length_c   1.000
_cell.angle_alpha   90.00
_cell.angle_beta   90.00
_cell.angle_gamma   90.00
#
_symmetry.space_group_name_H-M   'P 1'
#
loop_
_entity.id
_entity.type
_entity.pdbx_description
1 polymer ?
#
loop_
_entity_poly.entity_id
_entity_poly.type
_entity_poly.pdbx_seq_one_letter_code
_entity_poly.pdbx_strand_id
1 'polypeptide(L)'
;MRLQYSNNSVENECLNEFAKWILDIGDGKIGRVEDAESIVEIPADIAIHSSDNPIGDIVQATYPNLLENMFVPNFFEERDVLAPTLEVVEKVNDYVLSQILV
;
A
#
# COMPACT_ATOMS: atom_id res chain seq x y z
N MET A 1 -8.94 3.09 -9.37
CA MET A 1 -7.78 2.21 -9.60
C MET A 1 -8.20 1.12 -10.60
N ARG A 2 -7.42 0.82 -11.64
CA ARG A 2 -7.72 -0.25 -12.59
C ARG A 2 -6.81 -1.44 -12.31
N LEU A 3 -7.38 -2.58 -11.90
CA LEU A 3 -6.64 -3.81 -11.70
C LEU A 3 -6.23 -4.40 -13.05
N GLN A 4 -4.99 -4.85 -13.18
CA GLN A 4 -4.44 -5.42 -14.41
C GLN A 4 -3.98 -6.86 -14.15
N TYR A 5 -4.33 -7.75 -15.06
CA TYR A 5 -3.92 -9.15 -15.00
C TYR A 5 -2.49 -9.31 -15.50
N SER A 6 -1.73 -10.20 -14.86
CA SER A 6 -0.39 -10.58 -15.29
C SER A 6 -0.42 -11.89 -16.08
N ASN A 7 0.75 -12.35 -16.53
CA ASN A 7 0.89 -13.67 -17.16
C ASN A 7 0.98 -14.81 -16.15
N ASN A 8 0.89 -14.53 -14.85
CA ASN A 8 1.00 -15.51 -13.77
C ASN A 8 -0.38 -15.86 -13.22
N SER A 9 -0.78 -17.13 -13.33
CA SER A 9 -2.09 -17.58 -12.89
C SER A 9 -2.31 -17.43 -11.38
N VAL A 10 -1.25 -17.58 -10.58
CA VAL A 10 -1.33 -17.46 -9.12
C VAL A 10 -1.53 -15.99 -8.71
N GLU A 11 -0.78 -15.06 -9.30
CA GLU A 11 -0.96 -13.62 -9.04
C GLU A 11 -2.38 -13.16 -9.45
N ASN A 12 -2.90 -13.69 -10.56
CA ASN A 12 -4.25 -13.39 -11.01
C ASN A 12 -5.34 -13.96 -10.08
N GLU A 13 -5.07 -15.07 -9.39
CA GLU A 13 -5.97 -15.63 -8.38
C GLU A 13 -6.02 -14.72 -7.15
N CYS A 14 -4.86 -14.31 -6.60
CA CYS A 14 -4.79 -13.33 -5.52
C CYS A 14 -5.44 -11.99 -5.91
N LEU A 15 -5.25 -11.52 -7.14
CA LEU A 15 -5.89 -10.30 -7.65
C LEU A 15 -7.42 -10.41 -7.67
N ASN A 16 -7.95 -11.59 -8.02
CA ASN A 16 -9.38 -11.84 -7.99
C ASN A 16 -9.95 -11.84 -6.57
N GLU A 17 -9.22 -12.41 -5.62
CA GLU A 17 -9.60 -12.38 -4.20
C GLU A 17 -9.64 -10.95 -3.67
N PHE A 18 -8.61 -10.15 -3.97
CA PHE A 18 -8.57 -8.73 -3.61
C PHE A 18 -9.70 -7.93 -4.27
N ALA A 19 -9.94 -8.14 -5.57
CA ALA A 19 -11.02 -7.48 -6.30
C ALA A 19 -12.39 -7.80 -5.71
N LYS A 20 -12.62 -9.07 -5.36
CA LYS A 20 -13.84 -9.52 -4.70
C LYS A 20 -14.00 -8.90 -3.32
N TRP A 21 -12.93 -8.81 -2.53
CA TRP A 21 -12.95 -8.15 -1.23
C TRP A 21 -13.36 -6.67 -1.33
N ILE A 22 -12.79 -5.91 -2.27
CA ILE A 22 -13.22 -4.51 -2.53
C ILE A 22 -14.70 -4.43 -2.94
N LEU A 23 -15.15 -5.34 -3.82
CA LEU A 23 -16.55 -5.36 -4.26
C LEU A 23 -17.50 -5.69 -3.11
N ASP A 24 -17.15 -6.64 -2.26
CA ASP A 24 -17.97 -7.03 -1.12
C ASP A 24 -18.05 -5.93 -0.05
N ILE A 25 -17.04 -5.06 0.06
CA ILE A 25 -17.13 -3.80 0.83
C ILE A 25 -18.13 -2.83 0.17
N GLY A 26 -18.01 -2.60 -1.14
CA GLY A 26 -18.90 -1.70 -1.89
C GLY A 26 -20.36 -2.14 -1.89
N ASP A 27 -20.60 -3.45 -1.90
CA ASP A 27 -21.92 -4.07 -1.81
C ASP A 27 -22.47 -4.11 -0.37
N GLY A 28 -21.69 -3.72 0.64
CA GLY A 28 -22.07 -3.77 2.05
C GLY A 28 -22.19 -5.19 2.62
N LYS A 29 -21.54 -6.19 1.98
CA LYS A 29 -21.47 -7.57 2.50
C LYS A 29 -20.41 -7.69 3.59
N ILE A 30 -19.36 -6.87 3.51
CA ILE A 30 -18.28 -6.76 4.48
C ILE A 30 -18.36 -5.38 5.14
N GLY A 31 -18.20 -5.35 6.46
CA GLY A 31 -18.38 -4.14 7.26
C GLY A 31 -19.34 -4.42 8.42
N ARG A 32 -18.85 -4.39 9.66
CA ARG A 32 -19.76 -4.37 10.82
C ARG A 32 -20.30 -2.96 10.97
N VAL A 33 -21.63 -2.83 11.04
CA VAL A 33 -22.27 -1.57 11.40
C VAL A 33 -22.20 -1.44 12.92
N GLU A 34 -21.24 -0.66 13.39
CA GLU A 34 -21.18 -0.22 14.79
C GLU A 34 -21.41 1.29 14.80
N ASP A 35 -22.49 1.73 15.45
CA ASP A 35 -22.76 3.13 15.82
C ASP A 35 -22.38 4.20 14.78
N ALA A 36 -22.95 4.06 13.56
CA ALA A 36 -22.84 4.96 12.41
C ALA A 36 -21.56 4.84 11.55
N GLU A 37 -20.63 3.95 11.89
CA GLU A 37 -19.44 3.66 11.08
C GLU A 37 -19.41 2.19 10.64
N SER A 38 -18.87 1.96 9.44
CA SER A 38 -18.64 0.61 8.93
C SER A 38 -17.19 0.23 9.17
N ILE A 39 -16.96 -0.75 10.04
CA ILE A 39 -15.60 -1.24 10.33
C ILE A 39 -15.27 -2.37 9.35
N VAL A 40 -14.23 -2.17 8.55
CA VAL A 40 -13.70 -3.13 7.59
C VAL A 40 -12.35 -3.65 8.08
N GLU A 41 -12.21 -4.96 8.17
CA GLU A 41 -10.93 -5.61 8.47
C GLU A 41 -10.10 -5.73 7.18
N ILE A 42 -8.86 -5.22 7.22
CA ILE A 42 -7.90 -5.35 6.12
C ILE A 42 -7.27 -6.75 6.20
N PRO A 43 -7.28 -7.54 5.09
CA PRO A 43 -6.60 -8.82 5.03
C PRO A 43 -5.11 -8.71 5.39
N ALA A 44 -4.61 -9.66 6.21
CA ALA A 44 -3.25 -9.60 6.75
C ALA A 44 -2.16 -9.73 5.66
N ASP A 45 -2.47 -10.39 4.54
CA ASP A 45 -1.60 -10.59 3.38
C ASP A 45 -1.34 -9.30 2.58
N ILE A 46 -2.24 -8.31 2.67
CA ILE A 46 -2.09 -7.00 2.02
C ILE A 46 -1.75 -5.87 3.01
N ALA A 47 -1.83 -6.15 4.30
CA ALA A 47 -1.50 -5.19 5.35
C ALA A 47 0.02 -5.13 5.58
N ILE A 48 0.56 -3.92 5.64
CA ILE A 48 1.92 -3.73 6.14
C ILE A 48 1.87 -3.85 7.67
N HIS A 49 2.53 -4.85 8.22
CA HIS A 49 2.64 -5.01 9.66
C HIS A 49 3.63 -3.99 10.22
N SER A 50 3.11 -2.99 10.94
CA SER A 50 3.93 -1.90 11.49
C SER A 50 4.87 -2.41 12.59
N SER A 51 6.13 -2.01 12.49
CA SER A 51 7.14 -2.07 13.52
C SER A 51 7.15 -0.78 14.37
N ASP A 52 8.26 -0.47 15.03
CA ASP A 52 8.43 0.77 15.81
C ASP A 52 8.48 2.03 14.92
N ASN A 53 8.72 1.89 13.60
CA ASN A 53 8.75 3.00 12.64
C ASN A 53 7.81 2.75 11.45
N PRO A 54 6.51 3.10 11.57
CA PRO A 54 5.51 2.83 10.55
C PRO A 54 5.78 3.55 9.22
N ILE A 55 6.41 4.74 9.24
CA ILE A 55 6.79 5.43 7.99
C ILE A 55 7.94 4.69 7.31
N GLY A 56 8.91 4.23 8.09
CA GLY A 56 9.99 3.39 7.58
C GLY A 56 9.46 2.10 6.96
N ASP A 57 8.46 1.47 7.57
CA ASP A 57 7.84 0.25 7.02
C ASP A 57 7.14 0.51 5.69
N ILE A 58 6.40 1.63 5.56
CA ILE A 58 5.78 2.05 4.29
C ILE A 58 6.85 2.26 3.21
N VAL A 59 7.94 2.95 3.56
CA VAL A 59 9.03 3.24 2.62
C VAL A 59 9.77 1.98 2.23
N GLN A 60 10.04 1.06 3.15
CA GLN A 60 10.69 -0.21 2.87
C GLN A 60 9.81 -1.13 2.01
N ALA A 61 8.51 -1.17 2.27
CA ALA A 61 7.56 -1.96 1.47
C ALA A 61 7.44 -1.42 0.03
N THR A 62 7.48 -0.09 -0.14
CA THR A 62 7.31 0.56 -1.45
C THR A 62 8.63 0.63 -2.24
N TYR A 63 9.73 0.97 -1.56
CA TYR A 63 11.06 1.20 -2.12
C TYR A 63 12.10 0.30 -1.43
N PRO A 64 12.06 -1.02 -1.67
CA PRO A 64 13.00 -1.94 -1.04
C PRO A 64 14.43 -1.60 -1.44
N ASN A 65 15.32 -1.57 -0.44
CA ASN A 65 16.74 -1.22 -0.60
C ASN A 65 16.92 0.16 -1.29
N LEU A 66 16.17 1.17 -0.83
CA LEU A 66 16.12 2.52 -1.43
C LEU A 66 17.50 3.06 -1.80
N LEU A 67 18.49 3.04 -0.89
CA LEU A 67 19.82 3.60 -1.15
C LEU A 67 20.62 2.84 -2.21
N GLU A 68 20.42 1.52 -2.30
CA GLU A 68 21.10 0.68 -3.28
C GLU A 68 20.51 0.87 -4.68
N ASN A 69 19.21 1.14 -4.75
CA ASN A 69 18.46 1.20 -6.00
C ASN A 69 18.15 2.61 -6.50
N MET A 70 18.41 3.68 -5.72
CA MET A 70 18.03 5.05 -6.09
C MET A 70 18.64 5.55 -7.41
N PHE A 71 19.76 4.96 -7.85
CA PHE A 71 20.42 5.28 -9.13
C PHE A 71 20.09 4.29 -10.25
N VAL A 72 19.29 3.26 -9.97
CA VAL A 72 18.82 2.31 -10.98
C VAL A 72 17.76 3.00 -11.84
N PRO A 73 17.90 2.98 -13.19
CA PRO A 73 16.89 3.54 -14.07
C PRO A 73 15.51 2.96 -13.77
N ASN A 74 14.50 3.83 -13.78
CA ASN A 74 13.10 3.46 -13.60
C ASN A 74 12.77 2.87 -12.22
N PHE A 75 13.67 2.93 -11.23
CA PHE A 75 13.42 2.38 -9.89
C PHE A 75 12.19 3.00 -9.22
N PHE A 76 11.96 4.29 -9.41
CA PHE A 76 10.80 5.00 -8.85
C PHE A 76 9.54 4.88 -9.72
N GLU A 77 9.64 4.30 -10.92
CA GLU A 77 8.45 4.10 -11.77
C GLU A 77 7.55 3.01 -11.18
N GLU A 78 6.24 3.12 -11.43
CA GLU A 78 5.20 2.19 -10.96
C GLU A 78 5.11 2.02 -9.43
N ARG A 79 5.74 2.92 -8.67
CA ARG A 79 5.71 2.95 -7.20
C ARG A 79 5.14 4.28 -6.75
N ASP A 80 4.10 4.23 -5.90
CA ASP A 80 3.43 5.42 -5.41
C ASP A 80 2.90 5.17 -3.99
N VAL A 81 2.91 6.22 -3.17
CA VAL A 81 2.37 6.19 -1.81
C VAL A 81 1.18 7.15 -1.76
N LEU A 82 -0.02 6.59 -1.72
CA LEU A 82 -1.25 7.35 -1.59
C LEU A 82 -1.64 7.47 -0.12
N ALA A 83 -1.87 8.69 0.34
CA ALA A 83 -2.31 8.96 1.71
C ALA A 83 -3.56 9.86 1.73
N PRO A 84 -4.39 9.77 2.77
CA PRO A 84 -5.66 10.51 2.85
C PRO A 84 -5.46 12.03 3.06
N THR A 85 -4.32 12.47 3.60
CA THR A 85 -4.04 13.88 3.90
C THR A 85 -2.65 14.29 3.43
N LEU A 86 -2.50 15.58 3.10
CA LEU A 86 -1.22 16.17 2.72
C LEU A 86 -0.16 16.01 3.83
N GLU A 87 -0.56 16.18 5.09
CA GLU A 87 0.36 16.02 6.24
C GLU A 87 1.03 14.64 6.28
N VAL A 88 0.28 13.58 5.95
CA VAL A 88 0.85 12.22 5.90
C VAL A 88 1.79 12.07 4.71
N VAL A 89 1.45 12.66 3.55
CA VAL A 89 2.35 12.69 2.38
C VAL A 89 3.64 13.42 2.72
N GLU A 90 3.57 14.57 3.38
CA GLU A 90 4.74 15.35 3.81
C GLU A 90 5.64 14.53 4.74
N LYS A 91 5.07 13.85 5.73
CA LYS A 91 5.82 12.97 6.64
C LYS A 91 6.56 11.84 5.92
N VAL A 92 5.94 11.20 4.93
CA VAL A 92 6.58 10.16 4.12
C VAL A 92 7.70 10.75 3.26
N ASN A 93 7.45 11.88 2.61
CA ASN A 93 8.44 12.56 1.79
C ASN A 93 9.66 13.01 2.60
N ASP A 94 9.45 13.65 3.75
CA ASP A 94 10.52 14.07 4.66
C ASP A 94 11.37 12.88 5.10
N TYR A 95 10.73 11.75 5.39
CA TYR A 95 11.44 10.53 5.73
C TYR A 95 12.29 10.02 4.55
N VAL A 96 11.72 9.89 3.35
CA VAL A 96 12.47 9.46 2.16
C VAL A 96 13.65 10.41 1.91
N LEU A 97 13.42 11.72 1.92
CA LEU A 97 14.44 12.74 1.74
C LEU A 97 15.56 12.63 2.79
N SER A 98 15.23 12.37 4.06
CA SER A 98 16.23 12.17 5.12
C SER A 98 17.15 10.98 4.89
N GLN A 99 16.74 9.99 4.09
CA GLN A 99 17.58 8.84 3.75
C GLN A 99 18.53 9.14 2.58
N ILE A 100 18.08 9.93 1.60
CA ILE A 100 18.82 10.17 0.34
C ILE A 100 19.61 11.49 0.32
N LEU A 101 19.23 12.48 1.12
CA LEU A 101 19.95 13.75 1.26
C LEU A 101 20.83 13.66 2.52
N VAL A 102 22.12 13.41 2.30
CA VAL A 102 23.19 13.52 3.32
C VAL A 102 23.81 14.91 3.29
#